data_AF-A0A7V1EHQ6-F1
#
_entry.id   AF-A0A7V1EHQ6-F1
#
_cell.length_a   1.000
_cell.length_b   1.000
_cell.length_c   1.000
_cell.angle_alpha   90.00
_cell.angle_beta   90.00
_cell.angle_gamma   90.00
#
_symmetry.space_group_name_H-M   'P 1'
#
loop_
_entity.id
_entity.type
_entity.pdbx_description
1 polymer ?
#
loop_
_entity_poly.entity_id
_entity_poly.type
_entity_poly.pdbx_seq_one_letter_code
_entity_poly.pdbx_strand_id
1 'polypeptide(L)'
;MRRMIWIAPIIFFIIVCSSDELLVTLGNEKFTLKDFNNFYQFTSNDDSLRRAKVIDDFINQQMAIIEAKINGYADDPVVKASMELQKRDVIIRAYYQSKIVDKIKVKGSEIRKLYDQLTSQYHLAEIVVDSDSLAQFIKKELKRGVVFESLLVYSLDTITPGGDIGMNSEYSIPPEVLKVLKKTKQGGVAGPIRLGDYIYFLKIKERTRLATPKYEEVRENLHNNLFREKLTKKAEEFIDKLIKDAKIEYNQAGLNLLLKPESTLTEEELNTWVVKKYDTNFVRVKTVISAVQVHLRNAPDLDPKSLIDAEVIPDLVYDLVVKEKAIRSPKIQRELTKTLNLLIYQKYYSDNVLDKVKVDSQSVVEYFNQHKTDYQGKKLNDVYTLIFAKLRDERTGQLRDSVFTSLRAKYQPLLNKRVYAKLLKGEKK
;
A
#
# COMPACT_ATOMS: atom_id res chain seq x y z
N MET A 1 46.23 27.52 -20.21
CA MET A 1 46.05 27.41 -18.74
C MET A 1 44.88 28.31 -18.38
N ARG A 2 43.78 27.95 -17.72
CA ARG A 2 43.42 26.87 -16.78
C ARG A 2 41.91 26.60 -16.96
N ARG A 3 41.52 25.32 -17.00
CA ARG A 3 40.12 24.87 -16.89
C ARG A 3 39.60 25.18 -15.48
N MET A 4 38.44 25.81 -15.36
CA MET A 4 37.74 25.97 -14.08
C MET A 4 36.50 25.08 -14.10
N ILE A 5 36.63 23.92 -13.43
CA ILE A 5 35.59 22.92 -13.27
C ILE A 5 34.67 23.41 -12.15
N TRP A 6 33.42 23.75 -12.49
CA TRP A 6 32.36 23.94 -11.50
C TRP A 6 31.83 22.56 -11.09
N ILE A 7 32.21 22.11 -9.89
CA ILE A 7 31.65 20.92 -9.26
C ILE A 7 30.28 21.34 -8.70
N ALA A 8 29.20 20.92 -9.37
CA ALA A 8 27.86 21.04 -8.84
C ALA A 8 27.74 20.22 -7.55
N PRO A 9 26.99 20.70 -6.53
CA PRO A 9 26.77 19.92 -5.32
C PRO A 9 25.95 18.69 -5.70
N ILE A 10 26.59 17.53 -5.63
CA ILE A 10 25.92 16.23 -5.67
C ILE A 10 25.04 16.19 -4.41
N ILE A 11 23.76 16.52 -4.58
CA ILE A 11 22.72 16.25 -3.60
C ILE A 11 22.59 14.73 -3.57
N PHE A 12 23.37 14.12 -2.69
CA PHE A 12 23.20 12.74 -2.28
C PHE A 12 21.80 12.69 -1.65
N PHE A 13 20.81 12.21 -2.40
CA PHE A 13 19.62 11.65 -1.79
C PHE A 13 20.14 10.53 -0.88
N ILE A 14 20.11 10.79 0.42
CA ILE A 14 20.35 9.77 1.43
C ILE A 14 19.25 8.75 1.18
N ILE A 15 19.61 7.67 0.49
CA ILE A 15 19.04 6.36 0.75
C ILE A 15 19.10 6.26 2.27
N VAL A 16 17.96 6.34 2.94
CA VAL A 16 17.85 6.05 4.37
C VAL A 16 18.21 4.59 4.51
N CYS A 17 19.52 4.33 4.52
CA CYS A 17 20.12 3.11 4.99
C CYS A 17 19.73 3.11 6.46
N SER A 18 18.72 2.31 6.82
CA SER A 18 18.29 2.17 8.22
C SER A 18 19.52 1.71 9.01
N SER A 19 20.18 2.64 9.69
CA SER A 19 21.51 2.39 10.21
C SER A 19 21.42 1.41 11.37
N ASP A 20 22.36 0.46 11.44
CA ASP A 20 22.53 -0.45 12.58
C ASP A 20 23.14 0.31 13.81
N GLU A 21 22.92 1.62 13.91
CA GLU A 21 23.37 2.47 15.02
C GLU A 21 22.66 2.03 16.30
N LEU A 22 23.46 1.74 17.35
CA LEU A 22 22.95 1.41 18.67
C LEU A 22 22.13 2.57 19.24
N LEU A 23 20.85 2.32 19.56
CA LEU A 23 19.95 3.26 20.22
C LEU A 23 19.99 3.09 21.73
N VAL A 24 19.76 1.87 22.22
CA VAL A 24 19.66 1.58 23.66
C VAL A 24 20.18 0.19 23.98
N THR A 25 20.82 0.04 25.15
CA THR A 25 21.16 -1.26 25.74
C THR A 25 20.26 -1.51 26.95
N LEU A 26 19.65 -2.69 27.03
CA LEU A 26 18.76 -3.13 28.11
C LEU A 26 19.36 -4.40 28.72
N GLY A 27 20.05 -4.29 29.85
CA GLY A 27 20.88 -5.37 30.37
C GLY A 27 21.94 -5.81 29.35
N ASN A 28 21.82 -7.06 28.85
CA ASN A 28 22.73 -7.61 27.84
C ASN A 28 22.22 -7.47 26.40
N GLU A 29 20.96 -7.03 26.21
CA GLU A 29 20.37 -6.87 24.88
C GLU A 29 20.62 -5.48 24.31
N LYS A 30 20.86 -5.43 22.99
CA LYS A 30 21.16 -4.19 22.27
C LYS A 30 20.10 -3.96 21.20
N PHE A 31 19.56 -2.75 21.16
CA PHE A 31 18.55 -2.34 20.20
C PHE A 31 19.07 -1.17 19.36
N THR A 32 18.90 -1.28 18.06
CA THR A 32 19.38 -0.32 17.05
C THR A 32 18.28 0.64 16.61
N LEU A 33 18.66 1.69 15.87
CA LEU A 33 17.70 2.56 15.18
C LEU A 33 16.78 1.79 14.23
N LYS A 34 17.29 0.73 13.61
CA LYS A 34 16.50 -0.13 12.73
C LYS A 34 15.42 -0.87 13.51
N ASP A 35 15.72 -1.35 14.71
CA ASP A 35 14.75 -2.02 15.57
C ASP A 35 13.62 -1.07 15.99
N PHE A 36 13.96 0.18 16.30
CA PHE A 36 13.00 1.24 16.57
C PHE A 36 12.13 1.56 15.34
N ASN A 37 12.75 1.86 14.20
CA ASN A 37 12.07 2.28 12.97
C ASN A 37 11.19 1.18 12.34
N ASN A 38 11.38 -0.08 12.72
CA ASN A 38 10.52 -1.19 12.28
C ASN A 38 9.08 -1.09 12.80
N PHE A 39 8.88 -0.44 13.94
CA PHE A 39 7.57 -0.38 14.63
C PHE A 39 7.10 1.05 14.89
N TYR A 40 8.03 1.99 14.98
CA TYR A 40 7.75 3.38 15.29
C TYR A 40 8.20 4.26 14.13
N GLN A 41 7.31 5.13 13.68
CA GLN A 41 7.61 6.15 12.68
C GLN A 41 7.22 7.51 13.22
N PHE A 42 8.07 8.50 12.95
CA PHE A 42 7.75 9.88 13.23
C PHE A 42 7.11 10.53 12.01
N THR A 43 6.11 11.35 12.26
CA THR A 43 5.53 12.27 11.29
C THR A 43 6.30 13.59 11.30
N SER A 44 6.09 14.40 10.27
CA SER A 44 6.68 15.76 10.19
C SER A 44 6.22 16.68 11.31
N ASN A 45 5.09 16.35 11.96
CA ASN A 45 4.45 17.20 12.96
C ASN A 45 4.78 16.77 14.40
N ASP A 46 5.52 15.68 14.59
CA ASP A 46 5.92 15.25 15.94
C ASP A 46 7.02 16.18 16.48
N ASP A 47 6.72 16.87 17.57
CA ASP A 47 7.68 17.68 18.33
C ASP A 47 8.63 16.81 19.17
N SER A 48 9.60 17.46 19.83
CA SER A 48 10.58 16.78 20.67
C SER A 48 9.95 16.02 21.84
N LEU A 49 8.85 16.50 22.42
CA LEU A 49 8.20 15.86 23.58
C LEU A 49 7.49 14.57 23.14
N ARG A 50 6.76 14.63 22.03
CA ARG A 50 6.11 13.46 21.45
C ARG A 50 7.13 12.44 20.97
N ARG A 51 8.22 12.87 20.34
CA ARG A 51 9.34 12.00 19.96
C ARG A 51 9.95 11.31 21.17
N ALA A 52 10.21 12.04 22.26
CA ALA A 52 10.73 11.48 23.50
C ALA A 52 9.79 10.39 24.06
N LYS A 53 8.48 10.67 24.09
CA LYS A 53 7.48 9.70 24.55
C LYS A 53 7.48 8.42 23.72
N VAL A 54 7.51 8.53 22.39
CA VAL A 54 7.52 7.36 21.49
C VAL A 54 8.80 6.52 21.68
N ILE A 55 9.95 7.15 21.89
CA ILE A 55 11.20 6.45 22.21
C ILE A 55 11.08 5.75 23.58
N ASP A 56 10.47 6.41 24.56
CA ASP A 56 10.24 5.84 25.88
C ASP A 56 9.30 4.62 25.83
N ASP A 57 8.22 4.72 25.03
CA ASP A 57 7.28 3.62 24.78
C ASP A 57 7.99 2.42 24.13
N PHE A 58 8.88 2.65 23.16
CA PHE A 58 9.73 1.59 22.59
C PHE A 58 10.58 0.90 23.65
N ILE A 59 11.27 1.67 24.50
CA ILE A 59 12.12 1.14 25.57
C ILE A 59 11.30 0.30 26.55
N ASN A 60 10.16 0.83 27.01
CA ASN A 60 9.23 0.13 27.88
C ASN A 60 8.77 -1.19 27.26
N GLN A 61 8.32 -1.17 26.00
CA GLN A 61 7.91 -2.36 25.29
C GLN A 61 9.05 -3.39 25.19
N GLN A 62 10.28 -2.99 24.86
CA GLN A 62 11.41 -3.93 24.78
C GLN A 62 11.74 -4.56 26.13
N MET A 63 11.74 -3.80 27.24
CA MET A 63 11.96 -4.38 28.57
C MET A 63 10.87 -5.39 28.95
N ALA A 64 9.61 -5.10 28.65
CA ALA A 64 8.52 -6.05 28.88
C ALA A 64 8.64 -7.30 28.01
N ILE A 65 9.09 -7.18 26.76
CA ILE A 65 9.37 -8.34 25.89
C ILE A 65 10.47 -9.22 26.48
N ILE A 66 11.57 -8.61 26.95
CA ILE A 66 12.68 -9.34 27.59
C ILE A 66 12.16 -10.08 28.83
N GLU A 67 11.41 -9.39 29.70
CA GLU A 67 10.83 -9.98 30.90
C GLU A 67 9.86 -11.12 30.55
N ALA A 68 9.00 -10.93 29.56
CA ALA A 68 8.04 -11.94 29.12
C ALA A 68 8.75 -13.20 28.60
N LYS A 69 9.83 -13.05 27.84
CA LYS A 69 10.65 -14.19 27.38
C LYS A 69 11.26 -14.97 28.54
N ILE A 70 11.86 -14.27 29.49
CA ILE A 70 12.47 -14.89 30.68
C ILE A 70 11.43 -15.68 31.48
N ASN A 71 10.20 -15.15 31.59
CA ASN A 71 9.11 -15.79 32.30
C ASN A 71 8.31 -16.80 31.46
N GLY A 72 8.80 -17.21 30.29
CA GLY A 72 8.20 -18.29 29.50
C GLY A 72 6.89 -17.93 28.80
N TYR A 73 6.58 -16.65 28.60
CA TYR A 73 5.33 -16.23 27.93
C TYR A 73 5.19 -16.72 26.49
N ALA A 74 6.30 -17.09 25.84
CA ALA A 74 6.25 -17.74 24.52
C ALA A 74 5.54 -19.10 24.57
N ASP A 75 5.52 -19.74 25.73
CA ASP A 75 4.86 -21.02 25.94
C ASP A 75 3.41 -20.92 26.43
N ASP A 76 2.94 -19.71 26.73
CA ASP A 76 1.56 -19.46 27.17
C ASP A 76 0.54 -19.95 26.12
N PRO A 77 -0.52 -20.69 26.52
CA PRO A 77 -1.51 -21.24 25.58
C PRO A 77 -2.19 -20.19 24.70
N VAL A 78 -2.47 -18.99 25.22
CA VAL A 78 -3.10 -17.90 24.47
C VAL A 78 -2.13 -17.36 23.42
N VAL A 79 -0.85 -17.22 23.78
CA VAL A 79 0.21 -16.80 22.86
C VAL A 79 0.42 -17.85 21.77
N LYS A 80 0.54 -19.14 22.11
CA LYS A 80 0.71 -20.22 21.12
C LYS A 80 -0.46 -20.27 20.14
N ALA A 81 -1.69 -20.25 20.65
CA ALA A 81 -2.89 -20.27 19.81
C ALA A 81 -2.93 -19.06 18.87
N SER A 82 -2.67 -17.85 19.40
CA SER A 82 -2.62 -16.63 18.59
C SER A 82 -1.50 -16.66 17.54
N MET A 83 -0.35 -17.22 17.88
CA MET A 83 0.78 -17.36 16.97
C MET A 83 0.45 -18.33 15.84
N GLU A 84 -0.10 -19.52 16.13
CA GLU A 84 -0.45 -20.49 15.10
C GLU A 84 -1.54 -19.97 14.15
N LEU A 85 -2.51 -19.21 14.65
CA LEU A 85 -3.52 -18.53 13.82
C LEU A 85 -2.91 -17.51 12.84
N GLN A 86 -1.86 -16.78 13.25
CA GLN A 86 -1.26 -15.70 12.44
C GLN A 86 -0.06 -16.14 11.60
N LYS A 87 0.61 -17.21 11.99
CA LYS A 87 1.89 -17.68 11.44
C LYS A 87 1.85 -17.83 9.93
N ARG A 88 0.78 -18.43 9.43
CA ARG A 88 0.59 -18.67 7.99
C ARG A 88 0.56 -17.36 7.20
N ASP A 89 -0.24 -16.40 7.65
CA ASP A 89 -0.36 -15.11 6.97
C ASP A 89 0.92 -14.29 7.06
N VAL A 90 1.61 -14.33 8.21
CA VAL A 90 2.92 -13.68 8.37
C VAL A 90 3.92 -14.23 7.36
N ILE A 91 3.98 -15.54 7.19
CA ILE A 91 4.84 -16.21 6.20
C ILE A 91 4.51 -15.76 4.78
N ILE A 92 3.22 -15.81 4.40
CA ILE A 92 2.75 -15.43 3.06
C ILE A 92 3.10 -13.96 2.76
N ARG A 93 2.75 -13.03 3.67
CA ARG A 93 3.05 -11.60 3.49
C ARG A 93 4.54 -11.32 3.41
N ALA A 94 5.34 -11.92 4.29
CA ALA A 94 6.79 -11.73 4.29
C ALA A 94 7.45 -12.27 3.01
N TYR A 95 6.97 -13.41 2.51
CA TYR A 95 7.41 -14.00 1.25
C TYR A 95 7.02 -13.12 0.05
N TYR A 96 5.76 -12.69 -0.03
CA TYR A 96 5.27 -11.77 -1.07
C TYR A 96 6.08 -10.48 -1.10
N GLN A 97 6.29 -9.87 0.07
CA GLN A 97 7.11 -8.67 0.21
C GLN A 97 8.55 -8.92 -0.31
N SER A 98 9.17 -10.06 0.03
CA SER A 98 10.51 -10.41 -0.45
C SER A 98 10.60 -10.65 -1.96
N LYS A 99 9.57 -11.27 -2.54
CA LYS A 99 9.61 -11.74 -3.93
C LYS A 99 9.18 -10.67 -4.91
N ILE A 100 8.29 -9.79 -4.48
CA ILE A 100 7.64 -8.80 -5.34
C ILE A 100 8.04 -7.40 -4.90
N VAL A 101 7.57 -6.97 -3.73
CA VAL A 101 7.63 -5.55 -3.31
C VAL A 101 9.07 -5.04 -3.22
N ASP A 102 9.95 -5.76 -2.53
CA ASP A 102 11.36 -5.37 -2.34
C ASP A 102 12.17 -5.33 -3.66
N LYS A 103 11.68 -5.98 -4.72
CA LYS A 103 12.36 -6.01 -6.02
C LYS A 103 11.98 -4.83 -6.92
N ILE A 104 10.94 -4.08 -6.56
CA ILE A 104 10.49 -2.94 -7.35
C ILE A 104 11.43 -1.77 -7.13
N LYS A 105 11.93 -1.23 -8.23
CA LYS A 105 12.78 -0.03 -8.24
C LYS A 105 12.19 0.97 -9.23
N VAL A 106 11.96 2.19 -8.76
CA VAL A 106 11.57 3.34 -9.59
C VAL A 106 12.80 4.21 -9.75
N LYS A 107 13.27 4.37 -10.98
CA LYS A 107 14.44 5.20 -11.30
C LYS A 107 14.01 6.66 -11.40
N GLY A 108 14.87 7.58 -10.96
CA GLY A 108 14.62 9.02 -11.12
C GLY A 108 14.37 9.45 -12.58
N SER A 109 14.99 8.77 -13.55
CA SER A 109 14.74 8.98 -14.98
C SER A 109 13.32 8.63 -15.40
N GLU A 110 12.69 7.64 -14.78
CA GLU A 110 11.31 7.24 -15.07
C GLU A 110 10.33 8.28 -14.52
N ILE A 111 10.58 8.78 -13.31
CA ILE A 111 9.80 9.86 -12.70
C ILE A 111 9.91 11.12 -13.56
N ARG A 112 11.13 11.48 -13.98
CA ARG A 112 11.36 12.65 -14.81
C ARG A 112 10.67 12.53 -16.17
N LYS A 113 10.76 11.37 -16.81
CA LYS A 113 10.08 11.10 -18.08
C LYS A 113 8.56 11.26 -17.93
N LEU A 114 7.97 10.72 -16.88
CA LEU A 114 6.53 10.86 -16.61
C LEU A 114 6.14 12.33 -16.40
N TYR A 115 6.92 13.09 -15.63
CA TYR A 115 6.72 14.52 -15.45
C TYR A 115 6.79 15.30 -16.76
N ASP A 116 7.80 15.01 -17.59
CA ASP A 116 7.95 15.65 -18.89
C ASP A 116 6.74 15.32 -19.77
N GLN A 117 6.24 14.08 -19.75
CA GLN A 117 5.04 13.69 -20.51
C GLN A 117 3.75 14.38 -20.02
N LEU A 118 3.62 14.61 -18.71
CA LEU A 118 2.46 15.31 -18.14
C LEU A 118 2.48 16.82 -18.43
N THR A 119 3.67 17.43 -18.49
CA THR A 119 3.82 18.88 -18.68
C THR A 119 3.95 19.29 -20.15
N SER A 120 4.46 18.43 -21.03
CA SER A 120 4.52 18.69 -22.47
C SER A 120 3.16 18.48 -23.12
N GLN A 121 2.68 19.48 -23.86
CA GLN A 121 1.37 19.49 -24.50
C GLN A 121 1.45 19.81 -26.00
N TYR A 122 0.49 19.26 -26.74
CA TYR A 122 0.24 19.54 -28.14
C TYR A 122 -1.17 20.11 -28.28
N HIS A 123 -1.30 21.27 -28.94
CA HIS A 123 -2.59 21.69 -29.48
C HIS A 123 -2.79 21.02 -30.83
N LEU A 124 -3.79 20.15 -30.92
CA LEU A 124 -4.01 19.32 -32.10
C LEU A 124 -5.33 19.66 -32.79
N ALA A 125 -5.35 19.52 -34.11
CA ALA A 125 -6.57 19.39 -34.88
C ALA A 125 -6.53 18.08 -35.67
N GLU A 126 -7.66 17.43 -35.88
CA GLU A 126 -7.75 16.12 -36.52
C GLU A 126 -8.66 16.05 -37.76
N ILE A 127 -8.30 15.14 -38.66
CA ILE A 127 -9.19 14.59 -39.68
C ILE A 127 -9.21 13.09 -39.46
N VAL A 128 -10.41 12.53 -39.31
CA VAL A 128 -10.63 11.10 -39.08
C VAL A 128 -11.37 10.51 -40.27
N VAL A 129 -10.89 9.41 -40.81
CA VAL A 129 -11.54 8.69 -41.92
C VAL A 129 -11.55 7.18 -41.64
N ASP A 130 -12.47 6.45 -42.25
CA ASP A 130 -12.59 4.99 -42.16
C ASP A 130 -12.05 4.25 -43.39
N SER A 131 -11.75 4.98 -44.47
CA SER A 131 -11.34 4.41 -45.76
C SER A 131 -9.89 4.71 -46.11
N ASP A 132 -9.15 3.66 -46.48
CA ASP A 132 -7.78 3.78 -46.99
C ASP A 132 -7.69 4.62 -48.27
N SER A 133 -8.70 4.56 -49.15
CA SER A 133 -8.69 5.36 -50.39
C SER A 133 -8.78 6.86 -50.08
N LEU A 134 -9.63 7.22 -49.13
CA LEU A 134 -9.80 8.60 -48.67
C LEU A 134 -8.55 9.10 -47.93
N ALA A 135 -7.96 8.25 -47.09
CA ALA A 135 -6.70 8.57 -46.43
C ALA A 135 -5.56 8.81 -47.44
N GLN A 136 -5.44 7.99 -48.51
CA GLN A 136 -4.43 8.22 -49.54
C GLN A 136 -4.68 9.52 -50.31
N PHE A 137 -5.94 9.85 -50.60
CA PHE A 137 -6.32 11.11 -51.21
C PHE A 137 -5.88 12.31 -50.34
N ILE A 138 -6.29 12.34 -49.07
CA ILE A 138 -5.93 13.40 -48.11
C ILE A 138 -4.40 13.54 -48.00
N LYS A 139 -3.68 12.42 -47.88
CA LYS A 139 -2.21 12.41 -47.82
C LYS A 139 -1.58 13.05 -49.07
N LYS A 140 -2.13 12.79 -50.26
CA LYS A 140 -1.63 13.34 -51.52
C LYS A 140 -1.89 14.84 -51.62
N GLU A 141 -3.07 15.30 -51.21
CA GLU A 141 -3.43 16.72 -51.20
C GLU A 141 -2.60 17.52 -50.18
N LEU A 142 -2.40 16.98 -48.97
CA LEU A 142 -1.50 17.58 -47.98
C LEU A 142 -0.06 17.69 -48.51
N LYS A 143 0.43 16.68 -49.23
CA LYS A 143 1.76 16.73 -49.88
C LYS A 143 1.85 17.78 -50.99
N ARG A 144 0.74 18.10 -51.65
CA ARG A 144 0.64 19.16 -52.66
C ARG A 144 0.56 20.57 -52.06
N GLY A 145 0.45 20.68 -50.73
CA GLY A 145 0.33 21.95 -50.02
C GLY A 145 -1.10 22.44 -49.86
N VAL A 146 -2.10 21.58 -50.10
CA VAL A 146 -3.50 21.92 -49.77
C VAL A 146 -3.61 22.14 -48.26
N VAL A 147 -4.33 23.20 -47.90
CA VAL A 147 -4.49 23.62 -46.51
C VAL A 147 -5.34 22.60 -45.76
N PHE A 148 -4.88 22.18 -44.57
CA PHE A 148 -5.54 21.14 -43.76
C PHE A 148 -7.03 21.43 -43.54
N GLU A 149 -7.36 22.68 -43.27
CA GLU A 149 -8.72 23.13 -42.99
C GLU A 149 -9.70 22.88 -44.15
N SER A 150 -9.25 22.91 -45.42
CA SER A 150 -10.13 22.61 -46.56
C SER A 150 -10.40 21.12 -46.74
N LEU A 151 -9.61 20.25 -46.09
CA LEU A 151 -9.77 18.80 -46.13
C LEU A 151 -10.66 18.27 -44.99
N LEU A 152 -11.09 19.13 -44.05
CA LEU A 152 -12.02 18.76 -42.97
C LEU A 152 -13.38 18.29 -43.49
N VAL A 153 -13.76 18.67 -44.70
CA VAL A 153 -15.00 18.19 -45.36
C VAL A 153 -15.03 16.66 -45.52
N TYR A 154 -13.86 16.01 -45.48
CA TYR A 154 -13.74 14.55 -45.56
C TYR A 154 -13.70 13.87 -44.19
N SER A 155 -13.69 14.64 -43.10
CA SER A 155 -13.60 14.10 -41.74
C SER A 155 -14.94 13.49 -41.30
N LEU A 156 -14.87 12.36 -40.63
CA LEU A 156 -15.99 11.77 -39.88
C LEU A 156 -16.32 12.59 -38.63
N ASP A 157 -15.35 13.31 -38.08
CA ASP A 157 -15.61 14.30 -37.03
C ASP A 157 -16.21 15.57 -37.64
N THR A 158 -17.54 15.68 -37.53
CA THR A 158 -18.33 16.81 -38.03
C THR A 158 -18.78 17.76 -36.93
N ILE A 159 -18.57 17.41 -35.66
CA ILE A 159 -19.06 18.17 -34.50
C ILE A 159 -17.99 19.07 -33.91
N THR A 160 -16.70 18.79 -34.14
CA THR A 160 -15.59 19.60 -33.64
C THR A 160 -15.25 20.69 -34.65
N PRO A 161 -15.50 21.98 -34.33
CA PRO A 161 -15.20 23.07 -35.25
C PRO A 161 -13.71 23.10 -35.62
N GLY A 162 -13.42 23.05 -36.92
CA GLY A 162 -12.03 23.05 -37.40
C GLY A 162 -11.24 21.76 -37.07
N GLY A 163 -11.93 20.69 -36.64
CA GLY A 163 -11.31 19.48 -36.12
C GLY A 163 -10.47 19.71 -34.85
N ASP A 164 -10.64 20.83 -34.16
CA ASP A 164 -9.79 21.24 -33.04
C ASP A 164 -10.08 20.45 -31.75
N ILE A 165 -9.21 19.48 -31.43
CA ILE A 165 -9.31 18.63 -30.23
C ILE A 165 -8.55 19.20 -29.03
N GLY A 166 -8.16 20.48 -29.09
CA GLY A 166 -7.58 21.21 -27.98
C GLY A 166 -6.18 20.74 -27.54
N MET A 167 -5.84 21.08 -26.29
CA MET A 167 -4.55 20.79 -25.68
C MET A 167 -4.51 19.38 -25.10
N ASN A 168 -3.57 18.58 -25.58
CA ASN A 168 -3.38 17.20 -25.19
C ASN A 168 -1.98 17.01 -24.60
N SER A 169 -1.90 16.46 -23.39
CA SER A 169 -0.60 16.10 -22.79
C SER A 169 0.06 14.94 -23.54
N GLU A 170 1.39 14.88 -23.59
CA GLU A 170 2.08 13.70 -24.13
C GLU A 170 1.72 12.41 -23.37
N TYR A 171 1.28 12.53 -22.11
CA TYR A 171 0.82 11.40 -21.31
C TYR A 171 -0.52 10.83 -21.80
N SER A 172 -1.44 11.67 -22.29
CA SER A 172 -2.76 11.25 -22.76
C SER A 172 -2.79 10.80 -24.22
N ILE A 173 -1.71 11.06 -24.97
CA ILE A 173 -1.61 10.69 -26.39
C ILE A 173 -1.07 9.24 -26.50
N PRO A 174 -1.72 8.35 -27.29
CA PRO A 174 -1.24 7.00 -27.51
C PRO A 174 0.23 6.95 -27.97
N PRO A 175 1.07 6.02 -27.46
CA PRO A 175 2.50 5.99 -27.74
C PRO A 175 2.86 5.97 -29.24
N GLU A 176 2.08 5.25 -30.05
CA GLU A 176 2.22 5.14 -31.49
C GLU A 176 1.95 6.48 -32.20
N VAL A 177 0.97 7.25 -31.73
CA VAL A 177 0.65 8.60 -32.23
C VAL A 177 1.74 9.57 -31.83
N LEU A 178 2.12 9.55 -30.55
CA LEU A 178 3.13 10.45 -30.00
C LEU A 178 4.48 10.31 -30.72
N LYS A 179 4.85 9.08 -31.10
CA LYS A 179 6.06 8.80 -31.89
C LYS A 179 6.07 9.52 -33.23
N VAL A 180 4.90 9.66 -33.88
CA VAL A 180 4.77 10.39 -35.15
C VAL A 180 4.75 11.90 -34.89
N LEU A 181 3.95 12.36 -33.92
CA LEU A 181 3.86 13.78 -33.56
C LEU A 181 5.21 14.38 -33.21
N LYS A 182 6.08 13.66 -32.47
CA LYS A 182 7.44 14.13 -32.11
C LYS A 182 8.30 14.44 -33.33
N LYS A 183 8.09 13.73 -34.44
CA LYS A 183 8.83 13.91 -35.71
C LYS A 183 8.23 15.00 -36.60
N THR A 184 6.98 15.40 -36.35
CA THR A 184 6.28 16.42 -37.12
C THR A 184 6.53 17.80 -36.54
N LYS A 185 6.94 18.79 -37.34
CA LYS A 185 7.16 20.16 -36.84
C LYS A 185 5.82 20.82 -36.46
N GLN A 186 5.87 21.82 -35.57
CA GLN A 186 4.72 22.70 -35.33
C GLN A 186 4.26 23.33 -36.65
N GLY A 187 2.95 23.44 -36.84
CA GLY A 187 2.28 23.78 -38.11
C GLY A 187 2.12 22.60 -39.08
N GLY A 188 2.85 21.50 -38.89
CA GLY A 188 2.81 20.32 -39.75
C GLY A 188 1.69 19.35 -39.42
N VAL A 189 1.42 18.43 -40.35
CA VAL A 189 0.41 17.37 -40.22
C VAL A 189 1.09 16.01 -40.13
N ALA A 190 0.77 15.25 -39.08
CA ALA A 190 1.15 13.86 -38.88
C ALA A 190 0.05 12.95 -39.44
N GLY A 191 0.40 11.96 -40.26
CA GLY A 191 -0.59 11.04 -40.82
C GLY A 191 -0.18 10.44 -42.16
N PRO A 192 -0.91 9.43 -42.66
CA PRO A 192 -2.02 8.74 -41.98
C PRO A 192 -1.53 7.87 -40.80
N ILE A 193 -2.29 7.84 -39.70
CA ILE A 193 -2.04 6.98 -38.52
C ILE A 193 -3.27 6.11 -38.30
N ARG A 194 -3.13 4.78 -38.34
CA ARG A 194 -4.25 3.87 -38.13
C ARG A 194 -4.40 3.52 -36.64
N LEU A 195 -5.59 3.70 -36.08
CA LEU A 195 -5.96 3.31 -34.71
C LEU A 195 -7.33 2.63 -34.76
N GLY A 196 -7.36 1.33 -34.43
CA GLY A 196 -8.56 0.51 -34.64
C GLY A 196 -9.00 0.55 -36.09
N ASP A 197 -10.29 0.81 -36.30
CA ASP A 197 -10.90 0.86 -37.64
C ASP A 197 -10.70 2.20 -38.36
N TYR A 198 -10.18 3.22 -37.68
CA TYR A 198 -10.07 4.57 -38.19
C TYR A 198 -8.62 4.98 -38.52
N ILE A 199 -8.51 5.99 -39.39
CA ILE A 199 -7.26 6.59 -39.86
C ILE A 199 -7.29 8.09 -39.56
N TYR A 200 -6.25 8.55 -38.86
CA TYR A 200 -6.14 9.91 -38.35
C TYR A 200 -5.05 10.70 -39.09
N PHE A 201 -5.34 11.97 -39.34
CA PHE A 201 -4.37 13.01 -39.66
C PHE A 201 -4.42 14.09 -38.59
N LEU A 202 -3.30 14.38 -37.95
CA LEU A 202 -3.21 15.30 -36.82
C LEU A 202 -2.33 16.50 -37.16
N LYS A 203 -2.92 17.69 -37.21
CA LYS A 203 -2.19 18.97 -37.35
C LYS A 203 -1.71 19.45 -36.00
N ILE A 204 -0.42 19.74 -35.87
CA ILE A 204 0.15 20.36 -34.67
C ILE A 204 -0.01 21.87 -34.78
N LYS A 205 -1.00 22.45 -34.11
CA LYS A 205 -1.18 23.91 -34.05
C LYS A 205 -0.11 24.56 -33.19
N GLU A 206 0.12 23.99 -32.01
CA GLU A 206 1.05 24.52 -31.02
C GLU A 206 1.71 23.39 -30.23
N ARG A 207 2.93 23.65 -29.73
CA ARG A 207 3.61 22.82 -28.74
C ARG A 207 3.95 23.68 -27.54
N THR A 208 3.43 23.30 -26.38
CA THR A 208 3.62 24.06 -25.14
C THR A 208 4.15 23.17 -24.04
N ARG A 209 4.61 23.80 -22.96
CA ARG A 209 4.99 23.11 -21.74
C ARG A 209 4.39 23.85 -20.55
N LEU A 210 3.64 23.14 -19.72
CA LEU A 210 3.11 23.69 -18.47
C LEU A 210 4.25 24.04 -17.51
N ALA A 211 4.16 25.23 -16.92
CA ALA A 211 5.11 25.70 -15.90
C ALA A 211 4.79 25.13 -14.50
N THR A 212 3.57 24.66 -14.30
CA THR A 212 3.07 24.06 -13.06
C THR A 212 2.30 22.76 -13.33
N PRO A 213 2.28 21.81 -12.39
CA PRO A 213 3.02 21.82 -11.13
C PRO A 213 4.53 21.67 -11.34
N LYS A 214 5.36 22.12 -10.39
CA LYS A 214 6.83 21.95 -10.51
C LYS A 214 7.23 20.50 -10.23
N TYR A 215 8.33 20.05 -10.81
CA TYR A 215 8.81 18.67 -10.65
C TYR A 215 8.96 18.28 -9.17
N GLU A 216 9.53 19.17 -8.36
CA GLU A 216 9.77 18.94 -6.93
C GLU A 216 8.47 18.76 -6.14
N GLU A 217 7.39 19.43 -6.53
CA GLU A 217 6.08 19.40 -5.86
C GLU A 217 5.36 18.06 -6.11
N VAL A 218 5.57 17.46 -7.28
CA VAL A 218 4.86 16.22 -7.68
C VAL A 218 5.74 14.98 -7.71
N ARG A 219 7.05 15.11 -7.56
CA ARG A 219 8.02 14.00 -7.68
C ARG A 219 7.64 12.79 -6.84
N GLU A 220 7.28 12.98 -5.58
CA GLU A 220 6.91 11.88 -4.67
C GLU A 220 5.60 11.21 -5.08
N ASN A 221 4.61 11.99 -5.53
CA ASN A 221 3.35 11.44 -6.04
C ASN A 221 3.58 10.62 -7.33
N LEU A 222 4.42 11.12 -8.24
CA LEU A 222 4.79 10.40 -9.47
C LEU A 222 5.59 9.13 -9.16
N HIS A 223 6.52 9.19 -8.21
CA HIS A 223 7.22 8.00 -7.73
C HIS A 223 6.25 6.94 -7.20
N ASN A 224 5.32 7.34 -6.32
CA ASN A 224 4.35 6.42 -5.70
C ASN A 224 3.39 5.83 -6.73
N ASN A 225 2.98 6.61 -7.74
CA ASN A 225 2.16 6.12 -8.86
C ASN A 225 2.92 5.06 -9.67
N LEU A 226 4.16 5.36 -10.09
CA LEU A 226 5.01 4.41 -10.82
C LEU A 226 5.32 3.15 -10.01
N PHE A 227 5.51 3.29 -8.69
CA PHE A 227 5.72 2.17 -7.80
C PHE A 227 4.49 1.26 -7.76
N ARG A 228 3.29 1.84 -7.58
CA ARG A 228 2.03 1.10 -7.57
C ARG A 228 1.76 0.40 -8.89
N GLU A 229 1.95 1.07 -10.01
CA GLU A 229 1.79 0.49 -11.35
C GLU A 229 2.70 -0.73 -11.54
N LYS A 230 3.99 -0.59 -11.19
CA LYS A 230 4.95 -1.69 -11.26
C LYS A 230 4.61 -2.82 -10.30
N LEU A 231 4.10 -2.50 -9.11
CA LEU A 231 3.66 -3.48 -8.13
C LEU A 231 2.50 -4.30 -8.65
N THR A 232 1.46 -3.65 -9.15
CA THR A 232 0.29 -4.31 -9.75
C THR A 232 0.74 -5.25 -10.87
N LYS A 233 1.51 -4.74 -11.84
CA LYS A 233 2.01 -5.56 -12.95
C LYS A 233 2.84 -6.77 -12.47
N LYS A 234 3.73 -6.56 -11.50
CA LYS A 234 4.56 -7.66 -10.97
C LYS A 234 3.76 -8.67 -10.14
N ALA A 235 2.71 -8.23 -9.48
CA ALA A 235 1.80 -9.10 -8.74
C ALA A 235 0.98 -9.95 -9.71
N GLU A 236 0.41 -9.35 -10.76
CA GLU A 236 -0.30 -10.05 -11.84
C GLU A 236 0.60 -11.11 -12.49
N GLU A 237 1.80 -10.72 -12.95
CA GLU A 237 2.78 -11.66 -13.55
C GLU A 237 3.12 -12.83 -12.60
N PHE A 238 3.18 -12.58 -11.29
CA PHE A 238 3.46 -13.59 -10.29
C PHE A 238 2.28 -14.54 -10.06
N ILE A 239 1.07 -13.99 -9.94
CA ILE A 239 -0.17 -14.74 -9.74
C ILE A 239 -0.50 -15.60 -10.97
N ASP A 240 -0.43 -15.02 -12.17
CA ASP A 240 -0.67 -15.74 -13.43
C ASP A 240 0.25 -16.95 -13.57
N LYS A 241 1.53 -16.75 -13.25
CA LYS A 241 2.51 -17.83 -13.24
C LYS A 241 2.16 -18.89 -12.19
N LEU A 242 1.80 -18.45 -10.98
CA LEU A 242 1.47 -19.35 -9.88
C LEU A 242 0.26 -20.23 -10.20
N ILE A 243 -0.81 -19.64 -10.74
CA ILE A 243 -2.03 -20.35 -11.18
C ILE A 243 -1.70 -21.34 -12.30
N LYS A 244 -0.94 -20.90 -13.32
CA LYS A 244 -0.54 -21.74 -14.44
C LYS A 244 0.30 -22.94 -14.00
N ASP A 245 1.23 -22.72 -13.07
CA ASP A 245 2.09 -23.78 -12.53
C ASP A 245 1.30 -24.76 -11.64
N ALA A 246 0.26 -24.29 -10.95
CA ALA A 246 -0.57 -25.09 -10.05
C ALA A 246 -1.57 -26.01 -10.76
N LYS A 247 -1.90 -25.77 -12.03
CA LYS A 247 -2.89 -26.54 -12.81
C LYS A 247 -4.22 -26.70 -12.06
N ILE A 248 -4.80 -25.58 -11.65
CA ILE A 248 -6.00 -25.52 -10.82
C ILE A 248 -7.18 -26.24 -11.51
N GLU A 249 -7.87 -27.09 -10.75
CA GLU A 249 -9.06 -27.83 -11.19
C GLU A 249 -10.33 -27.07 -10.78
N TYR A 250 -11.14 -26.69 -11.79
CA TYR A 250 -12.42 -26.01 -11.57
C TYR A 250 -13.59 -26.91 -11.91
N ASN A 251 -14.66 -26.82 -11.11
CA ASN A 251 -15.94 -27.43 -11.40
C ASN A 251 -16.84 -26.47 -12.17
N GLN A 252 -17.11 -26.77 -13.44
CA GLN A 252 -17.97 -25.94 -14.26
C GLN A 252 -19.40 -25.83 -13.72
N ALA A 253 -19.94 -26.88 -13.08
CA ALA A 253 -21.27 -26.83 -12.48
C ALA A 253 -21.31 -25.82 -11.32
N GLY A 254 -20.31 -25.88 -10.42
CA GLY A 254 -20.17 -24.91 -9.33
C GLY A 254 -19.98 -23.48 -9.82
N LEU A 255 -19.16 -23.27 -10.85
CA LEU A 255 -18.97 -21.96 -11.47
C LEU A 255 -20.27 -21.37 -12.01
N ASN A 256 -21.08 -22.18 -12.70
CA ASN A 256 -22.34 -21.72 -13.26
C ASN A 256 -23.35 -21.32 -12.18
N LEU A 257 -23.30 -21.96 -11.00
CA LEU A 257 -24.17 -21.60 -9.88
C LEU A 257 -23.85 -20.21 -9.30
N LEU A 258 -22.61 -19.73 -9.43
CA LEU A 258 -22.22 -18.40 -8.95
C LEU A 258 -22.83 -17.25 -9.77
N LEU A 259 -23.31 -17.54 -10.98
CA LEU A 259 -24.00 -16.58 -11.84
C LEU A 259 -25.49 -16.45 -11.50
N LYS A 260 -26.04 -17.36 -10.69
CA LYS A 260 -27.44 -17.32 -10.25
C LYS A 260 -27.56 -16.48 -8.97
N PRO A 261 -28.70 -15.80 -8.72
CA PRO A 261 -28.95 -15.12 -7.44
C PRO A 261 -28.94 -16.11 -6.26
N GLU A 262 -28.38 -15.69 -5.12
CA GLU A 262 -28.14 -16.59 -3.97
C GLU A 262 -29.45 -17.12 -3.41
N SER A 263 -30.48 -16.26 -3.39
CA SER A 263 -31.84 -16.60 -2.98
C SER A 263 -32.53 -17.67 -3.84
N THR A 264 -31.98 -18.02 -5.01
CA THR A 264 -32.54 -19.03 -5.92
C THR A 264 -31.87 -20.39 -5.80
N LEU A 265 -30.82 -20.52 -4.99
CA LEU A 265 -30.06 -21.76 -4.85
C LEU A 265 -30.59 -22.66 -3.73
N THR A 266 -30.57 -23.95 -3.98
CA THR A 266 -30.83 -24.99 -2.98
C THR A 266 -29.61 -25.23 -2.07
N GLU A 267 -29.81 -25.85 -0.90
CA GLU A 267 -28.71 -26.27 -0.02
C GLU A 267 -27.73 -27.22 -0.72
N GLU A 268 -28.20 -28.08 -1.62
CA GLU A 268 -27.33 -28.96 -2.40
C GLU A 268 -26.44 -28.16 -3.38
N GLU A 269 -27.04 -27.22 -4.12
CA GLU A 269 -26.31 -26.31 -5.01
C GLU A 269 -25.30 -25.45 -4.24
N LEU A 270 -25.68 -24.91 -3.09
CA LEU A 270 -24.80 -24.13 -2.21
C LEU A 270 -23.60 -24.95 -1.70
N ASN A 271 -23.77 -26.27 -1.53
CA ASN A 271 -22.70 -27.17 -1.12
C ASN A 271 -21.86 -27.71 -2.30
N THR A 272 -22.19 -27.37 -3.54
CA THR A 272 -21.40 -27.76 -4.72
C THR A 272 -20.02 -27.10 -4.67
N TRP A 273 -18.98 -27.88 -4.98
CA TRP A 273 -17.61 -27.38 -5.03
C TRP A 273 -17.35 -26.58 -6.31
N VAL A 274 -16.45 -25.60 -6.24
CA VAL A 274 -16.15 -24.65 -7.32
C VAL A 274 -14.70 -24.81 -7.79
N VAL A 275 -13.76 -24.85 -6.85
CA VAL A 275 -12.34 -25.06 -7.12
C VAL A 275 -11.75 -26.00 -6.08
N LYS A 276 -10.82 -26.85 -6.52
CA LYS A 276 -10.07 -27.74 -5.65
C LYS A 276 -8.82 -27.03 -5.12
N LYS A 277 -8.66 -27.00 -3.79
CA LYS A 277 -7.47 -26.46 -3.10
C LYS A 277 -6.38 -27.53 -2.97
N TYR A 278 -6.76 -28.68 -2.41
CA TYR A 278 -5.92 -29.88 -2.21
C TYR A 278 -6.79 -31.13 -2.33
N ASP A 279 -6.21 -32.34 -2.38
CA ASP A 279 -6.89 -33.63 -2.63
C ASP A 279 -8.36 -33.72 -2.18
N THR A 280 -8.66 -33.36 -0.94
CA THR A 280 -10.01 -33.40 -0.36
C THR A 280 -10.57 -32.02 0.05
N ASN A 281 -9.84 -30.92 -0.17
CA ASN A 281 -10.27 -29.59 0.25
C ASN A 281 -10.76 -28.77 -0.95
N PHE A 282 -11.95 -28.19 -0.83
CA PHE A 282 -12.64 -27.51 -1.91
C PHE A 282 -13.23 -26.20 -1.44
N VAL A 283 -13.18 -25.17 -2.30
CA VAL A 283 -14.03 -23.99 -2.15
C VAL A 283 -15.42 -24.36 -2.67
N ARG A 284 -16.46 -24.00 -1.93
CA ARG A 284 -17.86 -24.28 -2.29
C ARG A 284 -18.59 -23.02 -2.71
N VAL A 285 -19.70 -23.18 -3.42
CA VAL A 285 -20.54 -22.06 -3.89
C VAL A 285 -20.89 -21.14 -2.73
N LYS A 286 -21.41 -21.69 -1.62
CA LYS A 286 -21.75 -20.93 -0.41
C LYS A 286 -20.63 -20.07 0.18
N THR A 287 -19.37 -20.42 -0.08
CA THR A 287 -18.22 -19.69 0.47
C THR A 287 -17.97 -18.40 -0.27
N VAL A 288 -18.28 -18.35 -1.57
CA VAL A 288 -17.87 -17.24 -2.45
C VAL A 288 -19.02 -16.52 -3.14
N ILE A 289 -20.22 -17.10 -3.15
CA ILE A 289 -21.36 -16.58 -3.92
C ILE A 289 -21.72 -15.13 -3.58
N SER A 290 -21.77 -14.78 -2.30
CA SER A 290 -22.13 -13.42 -1.89
C SER A 290 -21.08 -12.41 -2.36
N ALA A 291 -19.79 -12.77 -2.31
CA ALA A 291 -18.70 -11.94 -2.80
C ALA A 291 -18.76 -11.78 -4.33
N VAL A 292 -19.01 -12.87 -5.06
CA VAL A 292 -19.14 -12.86 -6.53
C VAL A 292 -20.32 -11.99 -6.97
N GLN A 293 -21.47 -12.11 -6.33
CA GLN A 293 -22.66 -11.32 -6.68
C GLN A 293 -22.50 -9.83 -6.39
N VAL A 294 -21.80 -9.45 -5.32
CA VAL A 294 -21.47 -8.05 -5.05
C VAL A 294 -20.62 -7.47 -6.19
N HIS A 295 -19.65 -8.22 -6.70
CA HIS A 295 -18.79 -7.75 -7.78
C HIS A 295 -19.50 -7.74 -9.13
N LEU A 296 -20.27 -8.78 -9.48
CA LEU A 296 -21.03 -8.83 -10.73
C LEU A 296 -22.06 -7.71 -10.86
N ARG A 297 -22.63 -7.22 -9.75
CA ARG A 297 -23.51 -6.04 -9.75
C ARG A 297 -22.79 -4.77 -10.21
N ASN A 298 -21.51 -4.64 -9.89
CA ASN A 298 -20.70 -3.47 -10.22
C ASN A 298 -19.93 -3.64 -11.54
N ALA A 299 -19.66 -4.88 -11.94
CA ALA A 299 -18.92 -5.25 -13.14
C ALA A 299 -19.53 -6.54 -13.76
N PRO A 300 -20.57 -6.41 -14.59
CA PRO A 300 -21.28 -7.57 -15.16
C PRO A 300 -20.41 -8.50 -16.00
N ASP A 301 -19.33 -7.98 -16.60
CA ASP A 301 -18.41 -8.73 -17.46
C ASP A 301 -17.26 -9.41 -16.69
N LEU A 302 -17.24 -9.35 -15.35
CA LEU A 302 -16.19 -9.96 -14.54
C LEU A 302 -16.27 -11.49 -14.63
N ASP A 303 -15.16 -12.15 -14.99
CA ASP A 303 -15.05 -13.61 -14.91
C ASP A 303 -15.05 -14.06 -13.43
N PRO A 304 -16.04 -14.84 -12.95
CA PRO A 304 -16.08 -15.35 -11.59
C PRO A 304 -14.81 -16.08 -11.17
N LYS A 305 -14.07 -16.70 -12.12
CA LYS A 305 -12.80 -17.39 -11.84
C LYS A 305 -11.79 -16.48 -11.15
N SER A 306 -11.70 -15.22 -11.56
CA SER A 306 -10.75 -14.26 -10.96
C SER A 306 -10.98 -14.05 -9.44
N LEU A 307 -12.24 -14.11 -8.99
CA LEU A 307 -12.58 -14.00 -7.57
C LEU A 307 -12.32 -15.30 -6.81
N ILE A 308 -12.51 -16.44 -7.49
CA ILE A 308 -12.22 -17.76 -6.93
C ILE A 308 -10.72 -17.97 -6.79
N ASP A 309 -9.93 -17.45 -7.73
CA ASP A 309 -8.47 -17.50 -7.68
C ASP A 309 -7.94 -16.82 -6.42
N ALA A 310 -8.58 -15.73 -5.98
CA ALA A 310 -8.25 -15.05 -4.72
C ALA A 310 -8.34 -15.98 -3.48
N GLU A 311 -9.22 -16.97 -3.49
CA GLU A 311 -9.39 -17.93 -2.39
C GLU A 311 -8.29 -19.00 -2.34
N VAL A 312 -7.65 -19.30 -3.48
CA VAL A 312 -6.62 -20.34 -3.59
C VAL A 312 -5.21 -19.75 -3.62
N ILE A 313 -5.03 -18.49 -4.02
CA ILE A 313 -3.72 -17.83 -4.07
C ILE A 313 -2.94 -17.92 -2.75
N PRO A 314 -3.51 -17.65 -1.56
CA PRO A 314 -2.77 -17.77 -0.30
C PRO A 314 -2.21 -19.18 -0.04
N ASP A 315 -2.97 -20.21 -0.43
CA ASP A 315 -2.60 -21.63 -0.36
C ASP A 315 -1.41 -21.91 -1.30
N LEU A 316 -1.53 -21.51 -2.56
CA LEU A 316 -0.47 -21.67 -3.55
C LEU A 316 0.81 -20.91 -3.19
N VAL A 317 0.69 -19.70 -2.64
CA VAL A 317 1.86 -18.93 -2.16
C VAL A 317 2.53 -19.66 -1.02
N TYR A 318 1.77 -20.19 -0.05
CA TYR A 318 2.31 -20.95 1.06
C TYR A 318 3.04 -22.21 0.59
N ASP A 319 2.47 -22.97 -0.34
CA ASP A 319 3.11 -24.14 -0.94
C ASP A 319 4.41 -23.78 -1.64
N LEU A 320 4.44 -22.65 -2.34
CA LEU A 320 5.65 -22.14 -2.95
C LEU A 320 6.72 -21.81 -1.89
N VAL A 321 6.33 -21.24 -0.74
CA VAL A 321 7.26 -21.01 0.38
C VAL A 321 7.86 -22.33 0.88
N VAL A 322 7.03 -23.38 1.04
CA VAL A 322 7.49 -24.71 1.46
C VAL A 322 8.43 -25.32 0.43
N LYS A 323 8.01 -25.33 -0.85
CA LYS A 323 8.77 -25.86 -1.99
C LYS A 323 10.15 -25.20 -2.12
N GLU A 324 10.21 -23.88 -1.95
CA GLU A 324 11.47 -23.13 -1.99
C GLU A 324 12.27 -23.16 -0.67
N LYS A 325 11.75 -23.82 0.37
CA LYS A 325 12.31 -23.81 1.73
C LYS A 325 12.49 -22.38 2.28
N ALA A 326 11.69 -21.44 1.80
CA ALA A 326 11.83 -20.01 2.09
C ALA A 326 11.39 -19.65 3.51
N ILE A 327 10.72 -20.56 4.23
CA ILE A 327 10.38 -20.42 5.67
C ILE A 327 11.63 -20.08 6.48
N ARG A 328 12.80 -20.62 6.12
CA ARG A 328 14.09 -20.37 6.81
C ARG A 328 14.76 -19.06 6.41
N SER A 329 14.16 -18.28 5.51
CA SER A 329 14.76 -17.01 5.09
C SER A 329 14.84 -16.03 6.28
N PRO A 330 15.91 -15.22 6.37
CA PRO A 330 16.07 -14.26 7.45
C PRO A 330 14.90 -13.28 7.57
N LYS A 331 14.25 -12.96 6.45
CA LYS A 331 13.09 -12.08 6.42
C LYS A 331 11.86 -12.71 7.07
N ILE A 332 11.50 -13.94 6.70
CA ILE A 332 10.34 -14.63 7.30
C ILE A 332 10.59 -14.88 8.79
N GLN A 333 11.78 -15.33 9.15
CA GLN A 333 12.14 -15.55 10.56
C GLN A 333 12.06 -14.26 11.37
N ARG A 334 12.50 -13.13 10.81
CA ARG A 334 12.37 -11.83 11.46
C ARG A 334 10.91 -11.46 11.69
N GLU A 335 10.05 -11.58 10.68
CA GLU A 335 8.63 -11.24 10.82
C GLU A 335 7.90 -12.17 11.82
N LEU A 336 8.22 -13.47 11.84
CA LEU A 336 7.70 -14.41 12.84
C LEU A 336 8.13 -14.00 14.27
N THR A 337 9.41 -13.66 14.47
CA THR A 337 9.91 -13.19 15.76
C THR A 337 9.25 -11.88 16.18
N LYS A 338 9.02 -10.95 15.24
CA LYS A 338 8.30 -9.70 15.51
C LYS A 338 6.87 -9.97 15.98
N THR A 339 6.14 -10.86 15.30
CA THR A 339 4.78 -11.25 15.69
C THR A 339 4.77 -11.90 17.08
N LEU A 340 5.68 -12.85 17.35
CA LEU A 340 5.77 -13.48 18.66
C LEU A 340 6.07 -12.45 19.77
N ASN A 341 7.03 -11.54 19.53
CA ASN A 341 7.37 -10.48 20.49
C ASN A 341 6.17 -9.58 20.81
N LEU A 342 5.33 -9.26 19.81
CA LEU A 342 4.12 -8.48 20.03
C LEU A 342 3.10 -9.25 20.90
N LEU A 343 2.89 -10.53 20.61
CA LEU A 343 1.95 -11.37 21.36
C LEU A 343 2.37 -11.55 22.83
N ILE A 344 3.65 -11.84 23.08
CA ILE A 344 4.14 -11.97 24.47
C ILE A 344 4.11 -10.64 25.20
N TYR A 345 4.35 -9.51 24.52
CA TYR A 345 4.19 -8.19 25.12
C TYR A 345 2.74 -7.93 25.53
N GLN A 346 1.79 -8.19 24.62
CA GLN A 346 0.36 -8.01 24.89
C GLN A 346 -0.10 -8.87 26.06
N LYS A 347 0.32 -10.14 26.09
CA LYS A 347 -0.01 -11.07 27.18
C LYS A 347 0.63 -10.63 28.51
N TYR A 348 1.91 -10.24 28.50
CA TYR A 348 2.59 -9.69 29.68
C TYR A 348 1.89 -8.44 30.21
N TYR A 349 1.50 -7.52 29.33
CA TYR A 349 0.80 -6.30 29.69
C TYR A 349 -0.60 -6.59 30.26
N SER A 350 -1.32 -7.57 29.70
CA SER A 350 -2.59 -8.03 30.24
C SER A 350 -2.42 -8.49 31.69
N ASP A 351 -1.54 -9.47 31.92
CA ASP A 351 -1.39 -10.13 33.21
C ASP A 351 -0.86 -9.19 34.29
N ASN A 352 0.01 -8.24 33.92
CA ASN A 352 0.71 -7.40 34.87
C ASN A 352 0.12 -6.01 35.04
N VAL A 353 -0.72 -5.56 34.10
CA VAL A 353 -1.37 -4.26 34.17
C VAL A 353 -2.89 -4.46 34.16
N LEU A 354 -3.45 -4.90 33.03
CA LEU A 354 -4.92 -4.84 32.81
C LEU A 354 -5.71 -5.73 33.76
N ASP A 355 -5.30 -6.97 33.97
CA ASP A 355 -6.01 -7.96 34.80
C ASP A 355 -5.90 -7.65 36.29
N LYS A 356 -4.96 -6.77 36.67
CA LYS A 356 -4.79 -6.27 38.04
C LYS A 356 -5.60 -5.01 38.34
N VAL A 357 -6.20 -4.38 37.32
CA VAL A 357 -7.03 -3.18 37.52
C VAL A 357 -8.35 -3.57 38.17
N LYS A 358 -8.59 -3.09 39.39
CA LYS A 358 -9.87 -3.23 40.08
C LYS A 358 -10.45 -1.85 40.32
N VAL A 359 -11.72 -1.64 39.99
CA VAL A 359 -12.52 -0.47 40.38
C VAL A 359 -13.81 -1.00 40.98
N ASP A 360 -13.99 -0.77 42.28
CA ASP A 360 -15.20 -1.13 43.00
C ASP A 360 -16.20 0.04 43.01
N SER A 361 -17.48 -0.27 43.20
CA SER A 361 -18.56 0.72 43.24
C SER A 361 -18.36 1.78 44.33
N GLN A 362 -17.73 1.41 45.45
CA GLN A 362 -17.48 2.32 46.56
C GLN A 362 -16.53 3.44 46.15
N SER A 363 -15.45 3.10 45.44
CA SER A 363 -14.50 4.05 44.89
C SER A 363 -15.15 5.05 43.92
N VAL A 364 -16.13 4.59 43.12
CA VAL A 364 -16.88 5.46 42.19
C VAL A 364 -17.76 6.45 42.95
N VAL A 365 -18.44 5.97 44.00
CA VAL A 365 -19.30 6.79 44.87
C VAL A 365 -18.46 7.84 45.61
N GLU A 366 -17.33 7.44 46.17
CA GLU A 366 -16.39 8.33 46.87
C GLU A 366 -15.85 9.41 45.95
N TYR A 367 -15.41 9.03 44.75
CA TYR A 367 -14.92 9.97 43.75
C TYR A 367 -16.00 10.97 43.35
N PHE A 368 -17.22 10.51 43.03
CA PHE A 368 -18.35 11.39 42.72
C PHE A 368 -18.65 12.37 43.85
N ASN A 369 -18.63 11.90 45.09
CA ASN A 369 -18.92 12.74 46.25
C ASN A 369 -17.87 13.82 46.47
N GLN A 370 -16.59 13.52 46.22
CA GLN A 370 -15.48 14.48 46.32
C GLN A 370 -15.46 15.49 45.15
N HIS A 371 -16.01 15.11 43.98
CA HIS A 371 -15.95 15.90 42.75
C HIS A 371 -17.33 16.32 42.22
N LYS A 372 -18.33 16.49 43.10
CA LYS A 372 -19.72 16.81 42.69
C LYS A 372 -19.84 18.05 41.78
N THR A 373 -18.99 19.05 42.00
CA THR A 373 -18.97 20.29 41.23
C THR A 373 -18.60 20.08 39.76
N ASP A 374 -17.78 19.07 39.47
CA ASP A 374 -17.29 18.78 38.12
C ASP A 374 -18.40 18.24 37.21
N TYR A 375 -19.48 17.73 37.81
CA TYR A 375 -20.60 17.10 37.11
C TYR A 375 -21.84 18.01 36.97
N GLN A 376 -21.72 19.30 37.25
CA GLN A 376 -22.76 20.32 36.98
C GLN A 376 -24.16 19.94 37.49
N GLY A 377 -24.23 19.28 38.65
CA GLY A 377 -25.51 18.86 39.27
C GLY A 377 -26.13 17.57 38.72
N LYS A 378 -25.45 16.84 37.82
CA LYS A 378 -25.89 15.49 37.38
C LYS A 378 -25.88 14.50 38.53
N LYS A 379 -26.77 13.50 38.50
CA LYS A 379 -26.83 12.45 39.52
C LYS A 379 -25.79 11.36 39.24
N LEU A 380 -25.37 10.63 40.29
CA LEU A 380 -24.38 9.56 40.17
C LEU A 380 -24.71 8.55 39.06
N ASN A 381 -25.97 8.10 38.96
CA ASN A 381 -26.36 7.12 37.94
C ASN A 381 -26.12 7.63 36.51
N ASP A 382 -26.24 8.94 36.28
CA ASP A 382 -26.07 9.55 34.96
C ASP A 382 -24.59 9.61 34.54
N VAL A 383 -23.66 9.57 35.52
CA VAL A 383 -22.21 9.71 35.30
C VAL A 383 -21.40 8.52 35.78
N TYR A 384 -22.04 7.48 36.34
CA TYR A 384 -21.36 6.33 36.97
C TYR A 384 -20.37 5.68 36.01
N THR A 385 -20.80 5.35 34.79
CA THR A 385 -19.95 4.69 33.78
C THR A 385 -18.77 5.58 33.37
N LEU A 386 -18.96 6.90 33.30
CA LEU A 386 -17.90 7.86 32.99
C LEU A 386 -16.85 7.91 34.11
N ILE A 387 -17.30 7.96 35.37
CA ILE A 387 -16.42 7.97 36.54
C ILE A 387 -15.69 6.64 36.67
N PHE A 388 -16.40 5.52 36.50
CA PHE A 388 -15.81 4.19 36.51
C PHE A 388 -14.70 4.06 35.46
N ALA A 389 -14.96 4.51 34.22
CA ALA A 389 -13.95 4.51 33.16
C ALA A 389 -12.74 5.38 33.52
N LYS A 390 -12.97 6.60 34.05
CA LYS A 390 -11.90 7.50 34.50
C LYS A 390 -11.02 6.86 35.58
N LEU A 391 -11.64 6.31 36.63
CA LEU A 391 -10.92 5.64 37.72
C LEU A 391 -10.17 4.41 37.23
N ARG A 392 -10.76 3.66 36.29
CA ARG A 392 -10.11 2.51 35.67
C ARG A 392 -8.87 2.96 34.89
N ASP A 393 -8.96 4.03 34.10
CA ASP A 393 -7.84 4.56 33.34
C ASP A 393 -6.73 5.09 34.25
N GLU A 394 -7.07 5.81 35.33
CA GLU A 394 -6.13 6.29 36.33
C GLU A 394 -5.38 5.13 37.02
N ARG A 395 -6.13 4.12 37.51
CA ARG A 395 -5.53 2.92 38.13
C ARG A 395 -4.69 2.11 37.14
N THR A 396 -5.12 2.02 35.88
CA THR A 396 -4.34 1.39 34.81
C THR A 396 -3.02 2.13 34.62
N GLY A 397 -3.04 3.46 34.57
CA GLY A 397 -1.84 4.30 34.47
C GLY A 397 -0.89 4.08 35.64
N GLN A 398 -1.40 4.08 36.88
CA GLN A 398 -0.58 3.85 38.08
C GLN A 398 0.10 2.47 38.08
N LEU A 399 -0.65 1.40 37.76
CA LEU A 399 -0.11 0.04 37.68
C LEU A 399 0.93 -0.07 36.56
N ARG A 400 0.62 0.49 35.39
CA ARG A 400 1.55 0.55 34.26
C ARG A 400 2.86 1.20 34.67
N ASP A 401 2.78 2.39 35.28
CA ASP A 401 3.96 3.16 35.67
C ASP A 401 4.77 2.42 36.73
N SER A 402 4.12 1.77 37.70
CA SER A 402 4.77 0.89 38.68
C SER A 402 5.53 -0.29 38.03
N VAL A 403 4.89 -0.99 37.09
CA VAL A 403 5.50 -2.12 36.36
C VAL A 403 6.73 -1.66 35.59
N PHE A 404 6.62 -0.58 34.79
CA PHE A 404 7.75 -0.13 33.98
C PHE A 404 8.84 0.57 34.81
N THR A 405 8.50 1.15 35.96
CA THR A 405 9.52 1.64 36.91
C THR A 405 10.37 0.50 37.46
N SER A 406 9.72 -0.61 37.82
CA SER A 406 10.41 -1.84 38.28
C SER A 406 11.28 -2.45 37.19
N LEU A 407 10.77 -2.52 35.95
CA LEU A 407 11.54 -2.98 34.80
C LEU A 407 12.74 -2.07 34.52
N ARG A 408 12.59 -0.75 34.61
CA ARG A 408 13.70 0.20 34.44
C ARG A 408 14.78 0.03 35.50
N ALA A 409 14.40 -0.20 36.75
CA ALA A 409 15.36 -0.48 37.81
C ALA A 409 16.13 -1.79 37.55
N LYS A 410 15.46 -2.81 37.02
CA LYS A 410 16.05 -4.12 36.68
C LYS A 410 16.99 -4.05 35.47
N TYR A 411 16.57 -3.41 34.37
CA TYR A 411 17.29 -3.44 33.09
C TYR A 411 18.18 -2.24 32.81
N GLN A 412 18.06 -1.17 33.61
CA GLN A 412 18.89 0.04 33.59
C GLN A 412 19.19 0.55 32.16
N PRO A 413 18.18 1.07 31.44
CA PRO A 413 18.34 1.43 30.03
C PRO A 413 19.49 2.41 29.76
N LEU A 414 20.48 1.98 28.96
CA LEU A 414 21.63 2.81 28.58
C LEU A 414 21.43 3.35 27.16
N LEU A 415 20.96 4.59 27.07
CA LEU A 415 20.74 5.27 25.80
C LEU A 415 22.03 5.80 25.17
N ASN A 416 22.18 5.58 23.87
CA ASN A 416 23.16 6.30 23.06
C ASN A 416 22.71 7.75 22.90
N LYS A 417 23.28 8.65 23.70
CA LYS A 417 22.91 10.07 23.74
C LYS A 417 22.96 10.75 22.38
N ARG A 418 23.92 10.40 21.51
CA ARG A 418 24.04 10.98 20.17
C ARG A 418 22.86 10.60 19.29
N VAL A 419 22.52 9.32 19.26
CA VAL A 419 21.43 8.76 18.45
C VAL A 419 20.08 9.27 18.98
N TYR A 420 19.89 9.25 20.30
CA TYR A 420 18.71 9.80 20.95
C TYR A 420 18.48 11.27 20.60
N ALA A 421 19.52 12.11 20.70
CA ALA A 421 19.42 13.53 20.35
C ALA A 421 19.10 13.75 18.86
N LYS A 422 19.55 12.87 17.96
CA LYS A 422 19.19 12.90 16.54
C LYS A 422 17.69 12.62 16.34
N LEU A 423 17.14 11.62 17.03
CA LEU A 423 15.72 11.28 16.93
C LEU A 423 14.81 12.40 17.44
N LEU A 424 15.19 13.10 18.52
CA LEU A 424 14.43 14.22 19.07
C LEU A 424 14.35 15.43 18.13
N LYS A 425 15.43 15.71 17.39
CA LYS A 425 15.50 16.88 16.50
C LYS A 425 14.72 16.69 15.19
N GLY A 426 14.39 15.44 14.83
CA GLY A 426 13.86 15.09 13.51
C GLY A 426 14.91 15.23 12.41
N GLU A 427 14.66 14.61 11.26
CA GLU A 427 15.42 14.94 10.05
C GLU A 427 14.96 16.34 9.60
N LYS A 428 15.82 17.35 9.79
CA LYS A 428 15.61 18.64 9.12
C LYS A 428 15.67 18.37 7.61
N LYS A 429 14.56 18.60 6.92
CA LYS A 429 14.48 18.60 5.46
C LYS A 429 15.43 19.63 4.86
#